data_AF-A0AAV9RHM6-F1
#
_entry.id   AF-A0AAV9RHM6-F1
#
_cell.length_a   1.000
_cell.length_b   1.000
_cell.length_c   1.000
_cell.angle_alpha   90.00
_cell.angle_beta   90.00
_cell.angle_gamma   90.00
#
_symmetry.space_group_name_H-M   'P 1'
#
loop_
_entity.id
_entity.type
_entity.pdbx_description
1 polymer ?
#
loop_
_entity_poly.entity_id
_entity_poly.type
_entity_poly.pdbx_seq_one_letter_code
_entity_poly.pdbx_strand_id
1 'polypeptide(L)'
;MDEFGVYASFGVNGPPQRLLRAEGSCRVSAAVPPSVRQVVLFSSGPWGERICVNAELIDANQIPITIGKLTPYNKCLSWEQWEEETWTDGVTLHVSLEGGNVKNSELIIAVNEFTPKNTTAPLADGELSGKRKRERTTEEDSDGGGETSKARGEENIDPNGAKEKATPVRKVKGQAKSCQKLFANRTDAFKANAAANEARETQMTVGGTPPQNGARMRSRQAKTPTQTSSLVGPSGRWGQTLCPIDAQTAILIGGQGARMQFCKDPMWKLCTEDMSWVTAETLAQGPTPEARIGHSAVFDPDSKRIFVFGGSKNKKWFNDMHILDTKSWRWTMVEAQGKVPPLAYHSCSMFRGELFVLGGVFPRPNPEPDGCSDSLYIFDPHLSIWYQPIITGDKPSPRSGHSACVIQERYIYVFGGWDTPVCYSDMYMLDLGLMEFSVVKTSGKAPSPRSWHGSAVLSETKFLIHGGYNGNNALSDTFIFDIETDSWTELKLPQLSVPRAGHSIITMETPARRDHSEDEESMSSVSIRRTLLVFGGGDNEGNFFSDLTSVSVEELLDAA
;
A
#
# COMPACT_ATOMS: atom_id res chain seq x y z
N MET A 1 -17.76 30.96 -6.80
CA MET A 1 -18.82 29.94 -6.69
C MET A 1 -19.27 29.95 -5.25
N ASP A 2 -20.37 30.63 -4.98
CA ASP A 2 -20.55 31.28 -3.66
C ASP A 2 -21.63 30.58 -2.81
N GLU A 3 -22.24 29.53 -3.37
CA GLU A 3 -23.23 28.63 -2.77
C GLU A 3 -22.69 27.20 -2.70
N PHE A 4 -23.19 26.39 -1.78
CA PHE A 4 -22.98 24.95 -1.80
C PHE A 4 -23.58 24.30 -3.07
N GLY A 5 -22.81 23.42 -3.70
CA GLY A 5 -23.32 22.53 -4.74
C GLY A 5 -22.46 21.30 -4.96
N VAL A 6 -23.07 20.21 -5.42
CA VAL A 6 -22.38 18.99 -5.85
C VAL A 6 -22.52 18.85 -7.37
N TYR A 7 -21.46 18.43 -8.02
CA TYR A 7 -21.29 18.39 -9.47
C TYR A 7 -20.73 17.04 -9.90
N ALA A 8 -21.22 16.48 -11.01
CA ALA A 8 -20.64 15.31 -11.66
C ALA A 8 -20.01 15.68 -13.00
N SER A 9 -18.88 15.06 -13.34
CA SER A 9 -18.38 14.96 -14.70
C SER A 9 -18.31 13.50 -15.14
N PHE A 10 -18.59 13.28 -16.42
CA PHE A 10 -18.70 11.97 -17.04
C PHE A 10 -17.63 11.85 -18.14
N GLY A 11 -16.50 11.23 -17.78
CA GLY A 11 -15.29 11.14 -18.60
C GLY A 11 -14.40 12.40 -18.54
N VAL A 12 -13.13 12.23 -18.89
CA VAL A 12 -12.03 13.22 -18.75
C VAL A 12 -12.36 14.61 -19.31
N ASN A 13 -13.14 14.67 -20.40
CA ASN A 13 -13.51 15.92 -21.10
C ASN A 13 -14.98 16.33 -20.89
N GLY A 14 -15.69 15.72 -19.93
CA GLY A 14 -17.09 16.04 -19.65
C GLY A 14 -17.25 17.44 -19.04
N PRO A 15 -18.23 18.25 -19.49
CA PRO A 15 -18.56 19.50 -18.81
C PRO A 15 -19.27 19.20 -17.47
N PRO A 16 -18.82 19.75 -16.32
CA PRO A 16 -19.42 19.45 -15.03
C PRO A 16 -20.91 19.86 -14.92
N GLN A 17 -21.73 18.92 -14.49
CA GLN A 17 -23.18 19.06 -14.33
C GLN A 17 -23.52 19.21 -12.85
N ARG A 18 -24.15 20.32 -12.43
CA ARG A 18 -24.55 20.55 -11.02
C ARG A 18 -25.75 19.65 -10.68
N LEU A 19 -25.53 18.68 -9.79
CA LEU A 19 -26.55 17.75 -9.30
C LEU A 19 -27.30 18.31 -8.07
N LEU A 20 -26.57 18.84 -7.08
CA LEU A 20 -27.18 19.35 -5.83
C LEU A 20 -26.98 20.87 -5.63
N ARG A 21 -27.87 21.45 -4.81
CA ARG A 21 -27.86 22.84 -4.34
C ARG A 21 -28.14 22.89 -2.84
N ALA A 22 -27.76 23.98 -2.18
CA ALA A 22 -28.09 24.26 -0.78
C ALA A 22 -29.60 24.18 -0.45
N GLU A 23 -30.45 24.56 -1.40
CA GLU A 23 -31.92 24.63 -1.25
C GLU A 23 -32.66 23.60 -2.14
N GLY A 24 -31.99 22.50 -2.48
CA GLY A 24 -32.49 21.48 -3.44
C GLY A 24 -32.95 20.17 -2.81
N SER A 25 -33.43 19.25 -3.65
CA SER A 25 -33.78 17.88 -3.29
C SER A 25 -32.61 17.16 -2.61
N CYS A 26 -32.85 16.49 -1.48
CA CYS A 26 -31.81 15.73 -0.76
C CYS A 26 -31.36 14.44 -1.49
N ARG A 27 -31.97 14.09 -2.63
CA ARG A 27 -31.57 12.98 -3.51
C ARG A 27 -31.75 13.39 -4.97
N VAL A 28 -30.77 13.04 -5.82
CA VAL A 28 -30.78 13.28 -7.27
C VAL A 28 -30.16 12.08 -7.99
N SER A 29 -30.68 11.76 -9.18
CA SER A 29 -30.18 10.70 -10.06
C SER A 29 -29.83 11.27 -11.43
N ALA A 30 -28.73 10.81 -12.05
CA ALA A 30 -28.28 11.23 -13.36
C ALA A 30 -27.81 10.03 -14.19
N ALA A 31 -28.25 9.93 -15.45
CA ALA A 31 -27.86 8.84 -16.34
C ALA A 31 -26.39 8.96 -16.75
N VAL A 32 -25.64 7.85 -16.64
CA VAL A 32 -24.23 7.79 -17.06
C VAL A 32 -24.18 7.39 -18.54
N PRO A 33 -23.54 8.17 -19.43
CA PRO A 33 -23.46 7.82 -20.85
C PRO A 33 -22.69 6.50 -21.08
N PRO A 34 -23.15 5.57 -21.94
CA PRO A 34 -22.54 4.24 -22.10
C PRO A 34 -21.05 4.23 -22.50
N SER A 35 -20.53 5.31 -23.08
CA SER A 35 -19.12 5.45 -23.45
C SER A 35 -18.20 5.91 -22.31
N VAL A 36 -18.73 6.13 -21.10
CA VAL A 36 -18.00 6.77 -20.00
C VAL A 36 -17.38 5.72 -19.08
N ARG A 37 -16.05 5.69 -19.05
CA ARG A 37 -15.24 4.82 -18.17
C ARG A 37 -14.86 5.45 -16.83
N GLN A 38 -15.17 6.73 -16.61
CA GLN A 38 -14.74 7.50 -15.43
C GLN A 38 -15.87 8.43 -14.97
N VAL A 39 -16.21 8.40 -13.69
CA VAL A 39 -17.17 9.32 -13.06
C VAL A 39 -16.43 10.12 -11.98
N VAL A 40 -16.45 11.44 -12.10
CA VAL A 40 -15.85 12.36 -11.11
C VAL A 40 -16.97 13.14 -10.44
N LEU A 41 -17.05 13.09 -9.11
CA LEU A 41 -18.05 13.81 -8.32
C LEU A 41 -17.36 14.78 -7.36
N PHE A 42 -17.69 16.07 -7.40
CA PHE A 42 -17.06 17.09 -6.57
C PHE A 42 -18.03 18.11 -5.99
N SER A 43 -17.60 18.78 -4.94
CA SER A 43 -18.35 19.86 -4.29
C SER A 43 -17.71 21.24 -4.52
N SER A 44 -18.53 22.29 -4.51
CA SER A 44 -18.06 23.67 -4.44
C SER A 44 -18.88 24.48 -3.41
N GLY A 45 -18.33 25.62 -3.01
CA GLY A 45 -18.92 26.49 -1.98
C GLY A 45 -18.64 26.05 -0.53
N PRO A 46 -19.21 26.77 0.45
CA PRO A 46 -19.10 26.42 1.87
C PRO A 46 -19.98 25.20 2.19
N TRP A 47 -19.48 24.30 3.04
CA TRP A 47 -20.25 23.18 3.58
C TRP A 47 -20.95 23.59 4.89
N GLY A 48 -22.16 23.08 5.13
CA GLY A 48 -22.84 23.20 6.42
C GLY A 48 -22.38 22.16 7.45
N GLU A 49 -22.62 22.42 8.73
CA GLU A 49 -22.22 21.51 9.81
C GLU A 49 -22.85 20.12 9.66
N ARG A 50 -22.00 19.08 9.77
CA ARG A 50 -22.38 17.66 9.73
C ARG A 50 -23.09 17.23 8.43
N ILE A 51 -23.01 18.02 7.36
CA ILE A 51 -23.50 17.62 6.04
C ILE A 51 -22.47 16.70 5.37
N CYS A 52 -22.95 15.62 4.76
CA CYS A 52 -22.18 14.68 3.96
C CYS A 52 -23.04 14.22 2.76
N VAL A 53 -22.41 13.72 1.69
CA VAL A 53 -23.13 13.32 0.48
C VAL A 53 -22.62 11.97 -0.03
N ASN A 54 -23.48 10.95 0.03
CA ASN A 54 -23.19 9.60 -0.47
C ASN A 54 -23.40 9.56 -1.99
N ALA A 55 -22.59 8.77 -2.69
CA ALA A 55 -22.69 8.58 -4.13
C ALA A 55 -22.63 7.10 -4.51
N GLU A 56 -23.55 6.66 -5.36
CA GLU A 56 -23.77 5.28 -5.77
C GLU A 56 -23.99 5.20 -7.29
N LEU A 57 -23.47 4.17 -7.95
CA LEU A 57 -23.75 3.85 -9.35
C LEU A 57 -24.64 2.61 -9.40
N ILE A 58 -25.87 2.75 -9.90
CA ILE A 58 -26.83 1.66 -10.03
C ILE A 58 -26.83 1.19 -11.48
N ASP A 59 -26.60 -0.11 -11.68
CA ASP A 59 -26.58 -0.74 -13.00
C ASP A 59 -27.97 -1.26 -13.43
N ALA A 60 -28.06 -1.83 -14.65
CA ALA A 60 -29.31 -2.41 -15.15
C ALA A 60 -29.80 -3.61 -14.30
N ASN A 61 -28.92 -4.26 -13.54
CA ASN A 61 -29.27 -5.35 -12.61
C ASN A 61 -29.74 -4.84 -11.24
N GLN A 62 -29.81 -3.51 -11.03
CA GLN A 62 -30.18 -2.84 -9.78
C GLN A 62 -29.23 -3.13 -8.61
N ILE A 63 -27.95 -3.41 -8.89
CA ILE A 63 -26.92 -3.56 -7.85
C ILE A 63 -26.24 -2.19 -7.65
N PRO A 64 -26.38 -1.54 -6.49
CA PRO A 64 -25.72 -0.27 -6.21
C PRO A 64 -24.22 -0.49 -5.92
N ILE A 65 -23.38 0.26 -6.62
CA ILE A 65 -21.92 0.30 -6.44
C ILE A 65 -21.59 1.64 -5.80
N THR A 66 -21.34 1.68 -4.50
CA THR A 66 -20.99 2.93 -3.81
C THR A 66 -19.65 3.47 -4.33
N ILE A 67 -19.64 4.72 -4.81
CA ILE A 67 -18.43 5.45 -5.23
C ILE A 67 -17.64 5.90 -4.00
N GLY A 68 -18.33 6.43 -2.99
CA GLY A 68 -17.71 7.15 -1.88
C GLY A 68 -18.67 8.10 -1.17
N LYS A 69 -18.14 8.85 -0.21
CA LYS A 69 -18.86 9.88 0.54
C LYS A 69 -18.10 11.21 0.50
N LEU A 70 -18.72 12.23 -0.08
CA LEU A 70 -18.21 13.61 -0.02
C LEU A 70 -18.47 14.19 1.38
N THR A 71 -17.50 14.93 1.89
CA THR A 71 -17.54 15.59 3.20
C THR A 71 -16.92 16.99 3.11
N PRO A 72 -16.98 17.83 4.16
CA PRO A 72 -16.29 19.12 4.19
C PRO A 72 -14.77 19.04 4.02
N TYR A 73 -14.18 17.84 4.15
CA TYR A 73 -12.76 17.55 3.98
C TYR A 73 -12.51 16.79 2.66
N ASN A 74 -13.22 15.68 2.44
CA ASN A 74 -13.20 14.95 1.17
C ASN A 74 -14.17 15.60 0.17
N LYS A 75 -13.69 16.62 -0.55
CA LYS A 75 -14.52 17.42 -1.46
C LYS A 75 -14.64 16.86 -2.87
N CYS A 76 -13.95 15.76 -3.22
CA CYS A 76 -13.95 15.20 -4.56
C CYS A 76 -13.63 13.69 -4.59
N LEU A 77 -14.49 12.92 -5.26
CA LEU A 77 -14.38 11.48 -5.49
C LEU A 77 -14.16 11.20 -6.99
N SER A 78 -13.38 10.17 -7.29
CA SER A 78 -13.27 9.59 -8.63
C SER A 78 -13.53 8.09 -8.62
N TRP A 79 -14.28 7.61 -9.60
CA TRP A 79 -14.51 6.19 -9.87
C TRP A 79 -14.13 5.86 -11.32
N GLU A 80 -13.45 4.74 -11.54
CA GLU A 80 -12.97 4.29 -12.85
C GLU A 80 -13.26 2.82 -13.14
N GLN A 81 -13.56 2.54 -14.41
CA GLN A 81 -13.93 1.23 -14.94
C GLN A 81 -12.71 0.48 -15.46
N TRP A 82 -12.27 -0.52 -14.69
CA TRP A 82 -11.18 -1.42 -15.05
C TRP A 82 -11.61 -2.49 -16.08
N GLU A 83 -10.64 -3.01 -16.84
CA GLU A 83 -10.87 -3.71 -18.13
C GLU A 83 -11.76 -4.96 -18.08
N GLU A 84 -11.88 -5.64 -16.92
CA GLU A 84 -12.62 -6.90 -16.80
C GLU A 84 -14.15 -6.75 -16.65
N GLU A 85 -14.68 -5.55 -16.42
CA GLU A 85 -16.12 -5.32 -16.21
C GLU A 85 -16.70 -4.30 -17.19
N THR A 86 -17.22 -4.77 -18.33
CA THR A 86 -18.07 -3.94 -19.20
C THR A 86 -19.47 -3.82 -18.63
N TRP A 87 -19.85 -2.60 -18.25
CA TRP A 87 -21.19 -2.29 -17.76
C TRP A 87 -22.21 -2.31 -18.92
N THR A 88 -23.42 -2.75 -18.62
CA THR A 88 -24.56 -2.74 -19.54
C THR A 88 -25.17 -1.34 -19.66
N ASP A 89 -25.87 -1.07 -20.76
CA ASP A 89 -26.59 0.20 -20.94
C ASP A 89 -27.62 0.44 -19.82
N GLY A 90 -27.80 1.71 -19.42
CA GLY A 90 -28.82 2.13 -18.43
C GLY A 90 -28.30 2.50 -17.04
N VAL A 91 -26.97 2.58 -16.85
CA VAL A 91 -26.35 2.96 -15.56
C VAL A 91 -26.78 4.37 -15.11
N THR A 92 -27.08 4.50 -13.81
CA THR A 92 -27.52 5.76 -13.19
C THR A 92 -26.69 6.09 -11.96
N LEU A 93 -26.11 7.29 -11.93
CA LEU A 93 -25.45 7.88 -10.76
C LEU A 93 -26.50 8.44 -9.80
N HIS A 94 -26.60 7.86 -8.61
CA HIS A 94 -27.42 8.32 -7.49
C HIS A 94 -26.55 9.10 -6.50
N VAL A 95 -27.03 10.27 -6.08
CA VAL A 95 -26.35 11.16 -5.13
C VAL A 95 -27.34 11.59 -4.05
N SER A 96 -27.00 11.37 -2.78
CA SER A 96 -27.88 11.65 -1.64
C SER A 96 -27.18 12.42 -0.53
N LEU A 97 -27.86 13.43 0.00
CA LEU A 97 -27.36 14.31 1.06
C LEU A 97 -27.90 13.88 2.42
N GLU A 98 -27.01 13.77 3.39
CA GLU A 98 -27.27 13.38 4.77
C GLU A 98 -26.74 14.43 5.75
N GLY A 99 -27.42 14.58 6.89
CA GLY A 99 -27.05 15.54 7.93
C GLY A 99 -27.49 16.99 7.64
N GLY A 100 -27.19 17.88 8.60
CA GLY A 100 -27.82 19.19 8.69
C GLY A 100 -29.28 19.14 9.18
N ASN A 101 -29.92 20.30 9.33
CA ASN A 101 -31.29 20.41 9.86
C ASN A 101 -32.35 20.20 8.75
N VAL A 102 -32.30 19.03 8.11
CA VAL A 102 -33.27 18.58 7.09
C VAL A 102 -34.59 18.28 7.80
N LYS A 103 -35.44 19.31 7.95
CA LYS A 103 -36.77 19.16 8.54
C LYS A 103 -37.64 18.24 7.67
N ASN A 104 -38.41 17.37 8.33
CA ASN A 104 -39.44 16.57 7.68
C ASN A 104 -40.38 17.44 6.82
N SER A 105 -40.39 17.18 5.52
CA SER A 105 -41.47 17.56 4.61
C SER A 105 -41.62 16.45 3.58
N GLU A 106 -42.81 15.84 3.52
CA GLU A 106 -43.16 14.84 2.51
C GLU A 106 -43.14 15.50 1.12
N LEU A 107 -42.06 15.29 0.37
CA LEU A 107 -41.92 15.81 -0.98
C LEU A 107 -41.73 14.66 -1.98
N ILE A 108 -42.83 14.47 -2.71
CA ILE A 108 -43.08 13.67 -3.91
C ILE A 108 -41.82 13.28 -4.69
N ILE A 109 -41.78 12.03 -5.15
CA ILE A 109 -40.77 11.49 -6.08
C ILE A 109 -40.72 12.36 -7.35
N ALA A 110 -39.74 13.25 -7.40
CA ALA A 110 -39.42 14.08 -8.56
C ALA A 110 -38.04 13.65 -9.10
N VAL A 111 -38.02 12.53 -9.83
CA VAL A 111 -36.82 12.11 -10.56
C VAL A 111 -36.63 13.05 -11.74
N ASN A 112 -35.71 14.01 -11.61
CA ASN A 112 -35.26 14.83 -12.72
C ASN A 112 -34.29 14.03 -13.60
N GLU A 113 -34.82 13.11 -14.41
CA GLU A 113 -34.03 12.42 -15.43
C GLU A 113 -33.41 13.42 -16.40
N PHE A 114 -32.10 13.62 -16.32
CA PHE A 114 -31.37 14.47 -17.26
C PHE A 114 -30.87 13.66 -18.45
N THR A 115 -31.72 13.48 -19.46
CA THR A 115 -31.31 12.89 -20.75
C THR A 115 -30.50 13.90 -21.58
N PRO A 116 -29.28 13.57 -22.05
CA PRO A 116 -28.52 14.44 -22.95
C PRO A 116 -29.27 14.68 -24.26
N LYS A 117 -29.35 15.94 -24.71
CA LYS A 117 -29.96 16.28 -26.00
C LYS A 117 -28.93 16.25 -27.14
N ASN A 118 -29.34 15.63 -28.25
CA ASN A 118 -28.77 15.68 -29.60
C ASN A 118 -27.45 14.91 -29.87
N THR A 119 -27.58 13.62 -30.15
CA THR A 119 -26.72 12.90 -31.13
C THR A 119 -27.57 12.00 -32.04
N THR A 120 -28.45 12.62 -32.84
CA THR A 120 -29.19 11.92 -33.91
C THR A 120 -28.27 11.58 -35.08
N ALA A 121 -27.79 10.33 -35.12
CA ALA A 121 -27.16 9.78 -36.32
C ALA A 121 -28.24 9.49 -37.39
N PRO A 122 -28.05 9.89 -38.67
CA PRO A 122 -28.97 9.51 -39.74
C PRO A 122 -28.84 8.02 -40.08
N LEU A 123 -29.96 7.30 -40.14
CA LEU A 123 -30.05 6.01 -40.81
C LEU A 123 -30.08 6.23 -42.32
N ALA A 124 -29.30 5.44 -43.07
CA ALA A 124 -29.36 5.37 -44.53
C ALA A 124 -29.00 3.96 -45.00
N ASP A 125 -30.02 3.18 -45.37
CA ASP A 125 -29.84 1.97 -46.19
C ASP A 125 -29.41 2.34 -47.61
N GLY A 126 -28.63 1.47 -48.26
CA GLY A 126 -28.21 1.69 -49.65
C GLY A 126 -27.11 0.76 -50.13
N GLU A 127 -27.46 -0.45 -50.56
CA GLU A 127 -26.58 -1.26 -51.41
C GLU A 127 -26.34 -0.56 -52.76
N LEU A 128 -25.11 -0.60 -53.29
CA LEU A 128 -24.82 -1.24 -54.59
C LEU A 128 -23.33 -1.25 -54.97
N SER A 129 -22.99 -2.12 -55.92
CA SER A 129 -21.64 -2.54 -56.31
C SER A 129 -20.79 -1.49 -57.06
N GLY A 130 -19.47 -1.50 -56.80
CA GLY A 130 -18.45 -0.87 -57.65
C GLY A 130 -17.13 -1.69 -57.67
N LYS A 131 -16.44 -1.77 -58.82
CA LYS A 131 -15.20 -2.56 -59.02
C LYS A 131 -14.05 -1.67 -59.55
N ARG A 132 -12.80 -2.18 -59.44
CA ARG A 132 -11.56 -1.76 -60.19
C ARG A 132 -10.93 -0.42 -59.75
N LYS A 133 -9.63 -0.14 -59.97
CA LYS A 133 -8.44 -0.96 -60.35
C LYS A 133 -7.13 -0.22 -59.93
N ARG A 134 -6.03 -0.98 -59.88
CA ARG A 134 -4.62 -0.63 -59.57
C ARG A 134 -3.83 -0.09 -60.77
N GLU A 135 -3.02 0.96 -60.57
CA GLU A 135 -1.75 1.41 -61.25
C GLU A 135 -1.50 2.90 -60.87
N ARG A 136 -0.32 3.52 -60.63
CA ARG A 136 1.15 3.26 -60.80
C ARG A 136 1.84 3.95 -62.00
N THR A 137 2.44 5.13 -61.78
CA THR A 137 3.58 5.80 -62.49
C THR A 137 3.88 7.13 -61.75
N THR A 138 5.04 7.39 -61.12
CA THR A 138 6.38 7.85 -61.60
C THR A 138 6.54 9.38 -61.75
N GLU A 139 7.78 9.86 -61.86
CA GLU A 139 8.28 11.19 -61.43
C GLU A 139 8.48 12.18 -62.60
N GLU A 140 9.46 13.11 -62.50
CA GLU A 140 9.89 14.15 -63.47
C GLU A 140 9.04 15.45 -63.53
N ASP A 141 9.59 16.69 -63.57
CA ASP A 141 10.98 17.15 -63.30
C ASP A 141 11.09 18.71 -63.13
N SER A 142 12.31 19.22 -62.85
CA SER A 142 12.84 20.59 -63.13
C SER A 142 12.33 21.83 -62.34
N ASP A 143 13.03 22.97 -62.21
CA ASP A 143 14.48 23.38 -62.19
C ASP A 143 14.54 24.92 -61.87
N GLY A 144 15.71 25.50 -61.56
CA GLY A 144 15.95 26.97 -61.63
C GLY A 144 16.68 27.65 -60.45
N GLY A 145 17.80 28.34 -60.71
CA GLY A 145 18.54 29.22 -59.77
C GLY A 145 18.16 30.72 -59.86
N GLY A 146 18.89 31.69 -59.30
CA GLY A 146 20.14 31.68 -58.51
C GLY A 146 20.72 33.12 -58.32
N GLU A 147 21.87 33.26 -57.65
CA GLU A 147 22.74 34.49 -57.56
C GLU A 147 22.17 35.76 -56.83
N THR A 148 22.89 36.82 -56.39
CA THR A 148 24.28 37.20 -55.96
C THR A 148 24.17 38.57 -55.20
N SER A 149 25.11 39.20 -54.46
CA SER A 149 26.43 38.93 -53.80
C SER A 149 26.78 40.14 -52.85
N LYS A 150 28.03 40.28 -52.33
CA LYS A 150 28.58 41.32 -51.40
C LYS A 150 28.17 41.15 -49.92
N ALA A 151 29.01 40.99 -48.88
CA ALA A 151 30.46 41.10 -48.63
C ALA A 151 31.09 42.51 -48.77
N ARG A 152 32.02 42.96 -47.90
CA ARG A 152 32.64 42.33 -46.70
C ARG A 152 31.80 42.59 -45.41
N GLY A 153 32.22 42.37 -44.15
CA GLY A 153 33.51 41.96 -43.52
C GLY A 153 33.38 41.94 -41.97
N GLU A 154 34.38 41.60 -41.14
CA GLU A 154 35.74 41.08 -41.38
C GLU A 154 36.23 40.28 -40.11
N GLU A 155 37.54 40.06 -39.87
CA GLU A 155 38.06 38.96 -39.02
C GLU A 155 38.00 39.11 -37.47
N ASN A 156 37.59 38.04 -36.77
CA ASN A 156 38.29 37.52 -35.57
C ASN A 156 37.88 36.07 -35.20
N ILE A 157 38.81 35.14 -35.45
CA ILE A 157 39.00 33.77 -34.92
C ILE A 157 37.81 33.04 -34.23
N ASP A 158 37.33 32.02 -34.95
CA ASP A 158 36.41 30.92 -34.60
C ASP A 158 36.91 29.94 -33.50
N PRO A 159 36.14 28.91 -33.02
CA PRO A 159 34.71 28.63 -33.31
C PRO A 159 33.81 28.19 -32.12
N ASN A 160 32.50 28.37 -32.35
CA ASN A 160 31.37 27.49 -32.00
C ASN A 160 31.12 27.00 -30.55
N GLY A 161 29.98 27.47 -30.02
CA GLY A 161 29.01 26.58 -29.37
C GLY A 161 27.99 26.00 -30.37
N ALA A 162 26.77 25.73 -29.90
CA ALA A 162 25.59 25.25 -30.64
C ALA A 162 25.50 23.73 -30.97
N LYS A 163 24.54 23.14 -30.26
CA LYS A 163 23.78 21.89 -30.47
C LYS A 163 23.67 21.39 -31.92
N GLU A 164 23.75 20.07 -32.10
CA GLU A 164 22.64 19.25 -32.64
C GLU A 164 22.86 17.74 -32.41
N LYS A 165 21.81 16.98 -32.69
CA LYS A 165 21.57 15.54 -32.53
C LYS A 165 22.75 14.60 -32.92
N ALA A 166 23.03 13.57 -32.10
CA ALA A 166 23.21 12.19 -32.56
C ALA A 166 23.37 11.18 -31.39
N THR A 167 22.83 9.96 -31.56
CA THR A 167 23.06 8.81 -30.68
C THR A 167 24.39 8.12 -31.01
N PRO A 168 25.26 7.80 -30.02
CA PRO A 168 26.39 6.89 -30.24
C PRO A 168 26.22 5.57 -29.48
N VAL A 169 25.96 4.48 -30.20
CA VAL A 169 26.20 3.11 -29.67
C VAL A 169 27.71 2.93 -29.50
N ARG A 170 28.19 2.60 -28.29
CA ARG A 170 29.58 2.19 -28.11
C ARG A 170 29.76 1.05 -27.10
N LYS A 171 30.19 -0.11 -27.59
CA LYS A 171 30.63 -1.26 -26.77
C LYS A 171 31.98 -0.96 -26.14
N VAL A 172 32.14 -1.21 -24.84
CA VAL A 172 33.42 -1.56 -24.20
C VAL A 172 33.19 -2.76 -23.26
N LYS A 173 34.20 -3.61 -23.08
CA LYS A 173 34.17 -4.83 -22.27
C LYS A 173 34.49 -4.52 -20.80
N GLY A 174 33.94 -5.29 -19.85
CA GLY A 174 34.54 -5.40 -18.51
C GLY A 174 33.59 -5.86 -17.39
N GLN A 175 33.83 -7.06 -16.85
CA GLN A 175 33.42 -7.54 -15.52
C GLN A 175 31.99 -7.21 -15.05
N ALA A 176 31.04 -8.10 -15.36
CA ALA A 176 29.79 -8.17 -14.60
C ALA A 176 30.06 -8.66 -13.17
N LYS A 177 29.90 -7.80 -12.16
CA LYS A 177 29.72 -8.24 -10.77
C LYS A 177 28.27 -8.67 -10.58
N SER A 178 28.07 -9.84 -9.97
CA SER A 178 26.75 -10.44 -9.76
C SER A 178 25.91 -9.59 -8.80
N CYS A 179 24.90 -8.90 -9.30
CA CYS A 179 23.86 -8.28 -8.48
C CYS A 179 22.97 -9.40 -7.88
N GLN A 180 23.20 -9.73 -6.62
CA GLN A 180 22.37 -10.69 -5.88
C GLN A 180 21.06 -10.03 -5.46
N LYS A 181 20.00 -10.22 -6.25
CA LYS A 181 18.63 -9.92 -5.80
C LYS A 181 18.32 -10.73 -4.54
N LEU A 182 17.78 -10.08 -3.51
CA LEU A 182 17.14 -10.78 -2.41
C LEU A 182 16.03 -11.69 -2.96
N PHE A 183 16.15 -12.99 -2.68
CA PHE A 183 15.15 -14.05 -2.91
C PHE A 183 14.58 -14.18 -4.34
N ALA A 184 15.45 -14.26 -5.36
CA ALA A 184 15.04 -14.70 -6.69
C ALA A 184 14.67 -16.21 -6.72
N ASN A 185 13.50 -16.54 -7.27
CA ASN A 185 13.04 -17.93 -7.45
C ASN A 185 14.03 -18.75 -8.30
N ARG A 186 14.45 -19.93 -7.79
CA ARG A 186 15.08 -20.99 -8.59
C ARG A 186 14.24 -22.27 -8.54
N THR A 187 13.47 -22.51 -9.58
CA THR A 187 13.02 -23.85 -9.97
C THR A 187 13.83 -24.33 -11.18
N ASP A 188 13.72 -25.62 -11.48
CA ASP A 188 14.11 -26.24 -12.76
C ASP A 188 15.60 -26.29 -13.12
N ALA A 189 16.31 -27.21 -12.45
CA ALA A 189 17.38 -27.97 -13.08
C ALA A 189 17.57 -29.34 -12.39
N PHE A 190 16.88 -30.39 -12.86
CA PHE A 190 17.34 -31.80 -12.85
C PHE A 190 16.35 -32.75 -13.55
N LYS A 191 16.66 -33.15 -14.78
CA LYS A 191 16.17 -34.37 -15.46
C LYS A 191 17.26 -34.90 -16.39
N ALA A 192 17.39 -36.22 -16.48
CA ALA A 192 18.46 -36.97 -17.16
C ALA A 192 19.87 -36.73 -16.57
N ASN A 193 20.75 -37.72 -16.44
CA ASN A 193 20.81 -39.04 -17.10
C ASN A 193 20.62 -40.23 -16.15
N ALA A 194 20.33 -41.39 -16.74
CA ALA A 194 20.39 -42.70 -16.08
C ALA A 194 21.51 -43.56 -16.71
N ALA A 195 22.18 -44.37 -15.88
CA ALA A 195 23.06 -45.45 -16.31
C ALA A 195 23.00 -46.57 -15.26
N ALA A 196 23.14 -47.82 -15.71
CA ALA A 196 22.88 -49.03 -14.93
C ALA A 196 23.86 -49.20 -13.73
N ASN A 197 23.48 -49.96 -12.69
CA ASN A 197 23.70 -51.41 -12.75
C ASN A 197 22.66 -52.26 -11.98
N GLU A 198 22.59 -53.55 -12.33
CA GLU A 198 21.57 -54.49 -11.87
C GLU A 198 21.98 -55.31 -10.63
N ALA A 199 20.99 -55.72 -9.82
CA ALA A 199 21.11 -56.84 -8.88
C ALA A 199 19.74 -57.48 -8.58
N ARG A 200 19.38 -58.50 -9.37
CA ARG A 200 18.26 -59.44 -9.16
C ARG A 200 18.66 -60.53 -8.14
N GLU A 201 17.80 -61.37 -7.57
CA GLU A 201 16.34 -61.41 -7.31
C GLU A 201 16.05 -62.73 -6.55
N THR A 202 15.10 -62.77 -5.60
CA THR A 202 14.45 -63.97 -4.98
C THR A 202 15.24 -65.22 -4.52
N GLN A 203 14.92 -65.69 -3.31
CA GLN A 203 14.52 -67.11 -3.09
C GLN A 203 13.55 -67.23 -1.89
N MET A 204 12.77 -68.32 -1.81
CA MET A 204 11.55 -68.38 -0.97
C MET A 204 11.17 -69.81 -0.52
N THR A 205 10.48 -69.94 0.62
CA THR A 205 9.79 -71.15 1.16
C THR A 205 10.71 -72.31 1.60
N VAL A 206 10.40 -73.23 2.54
CA VAL A 206 9.20 -73.64 3.34
C VAL A 206 9.69 -73.90 4.80
N GLY A 207 8.96 -73.87 5.92
CA GLY A 207 7.53 -73.64 6.26
C GLY A 207 7.01 -74.69 7.28
N GLY A 208 6.25 -74.30 8.33
CA GLY A 208 5.73 -75.24 9.36
C GLY A 208 4.75 -74.59 10.37
N THR A 209 3.74 -75.35 10.84
CA THR A 209 2.52 -74.90 11.58
C THR A 209 1.75 -76.11 12.13
N PRO A 210 0.62 -76.03 12.91
CA PRO A 210 -0.06 -74.94 13.65
C PRO A 210 -0.32 -75.41 15.13
N PRO A 211 -1.49 -75.24 15.82
CA PRO A 211 -2.55 -74.20 15.94
C PRO A 211 -2.60 -73.58 17.39
N GLN A 212 -3.49 -72.68 17.87
CA GLN A 212 -4.97 -72.63 17.86
C GLN A 212 -5.57 -71.20 17.99
N ASN A 213 -6.91 -71.14 17.89
CA ASN A 213 -7.76 -69.95 17.70
C ASN A 213 -8.02 -69.10 18.96
N GLY A 214 -8.38 -67.81 18.76
CA GLY A 214 -8.88 -66.94 19.84
C GLY A 214 -9.09 -65.47 19.42
N ALA A 215 -10.02 -65.19 18.50
CA ALA A 215 -10.13 -63.86 17.89
C ALA A 215 -11.17 -62.93 18.55
N ARG A 216 -10.74 -61.73 18.99
CA ARG A 216 -11.35 -60.43 18.60
C ARG A 216 -10.60 -59.20 19.17
N MET A 217 -10.54 -58.16 18.32
CA MET A 217 -10.36 -56.72 18.58
C MET A 217 -9.57 -56.26 19.84
N ARG A 218 -8.42 -55.61 19.59
CA ARG A 218 -7.88 -54.56 20.47
C ARG A 218 -7.51 -53.31 19.67
N SER A 219 -7.61 -52.16 20.33
CA SER A 219 -7.45 -50.81 19.75
C SER A 219 -6.05 -50.53 19.22
N ARG A 220 -5.95 -49.84 18.07
CA ARG A 220 -4.77 -49.03 17.73
C ARG A 220 -4.69 -47.87 18.72
N GLN A 221 -3.85 -47.95 19.75
CA GLN A 221 -3.44 -46.77 20.51
C GLN A 221 -2.58 -45.88 19.60
N ALA A 222 -3.02 -44.64 19.38
CA ALA A 222 -2.20 -43.63 18.76
C ALA A 222 -1.03 -43.25 19.69
N LYS A 223 0.18 -43.10 19.13
CA LYS A 223 1.27 -42.41 19.81
C LYS A 223 1.27 -40.96 19.40
N THR A 224 1.09 -40.06 20.36
CA THR A 224 1.05 -38.60 20.15
C THR A 224 1.25 -37.91 21.50
N PRO A 225 1.85 -36.71 21.58
CA PRO A 225 2.86 -36.10 20.71
C PRO A 225 4.25 -36.07 21.38
N THR A 226 5.30 -35.81 20.62
CA THR A 226 6.52 -35.22 21.21
C THR A 226 6.23 -33.73 21.45
N GLN A 227 6.43 -33.24 22.67
CA GLN A 227 6.13 -31.85 23.01
C GLN A 227 6.98 -30.88 22.18
N THR A 228 6.33 -29.95 21.48
CA THR A 228 6.98 -28.69 21.09
C THR A 228 7.21 -27.87 22.36
N SER A 229 8.44 -27.43 22.58
CA SER A 229 8.76 -26.45 23.62
C SER A 229 7.89 -25.20 23.45
N SER A 230 7.28 -24.73 24.54
CA SER A 230 6.56 -23.46 24.56
C SER A 230 7.52 -22.34 24.14
N LEU A 231 7.20 -21.65 23.04
CA LEU A 231 7.97 -20.50 22.59
C LEU A 231 7.84 -19.38 23.63
N VAL A 232 8.96 -18.83 24.07
CA VAL A 232 9.03 -17.72 25.05
C VAL A 232 8.79 -16.36 24.37
N GLY A 233 8.81 -16.32 23.04
CA GLY A 233 8.52 -15.15 22.23
C GLY A 233 8.48 -15.50 20.73
N PRO A 234 8.18 -14.51 19.88
CA PRO A 234 7.99 -14.69 18.44
C PRO A 234 9.23 -15.22 17.71
N SER A 235 9.00 -16.13 16.74
CA SER A 235 10.06 -16.58 15.82
C SER A 235 10.63 -15.43 14.99
N GLY A 236 11.92 -15.51 14.64
CA GLY A 236 12.58 -14.47 13.85
C GLY A 236 12.02 -14.31 12.44
N ARG A 237 11.73 -13.06 12.04
CA ARG A 237 10.91 -12.76 10.86
C ARG A 237 11.17 -11.39 10.23
N TRP A 238 10.88 -11.26 8.94
CA TRP A 238 10.73 -9.99 8.22
C TRP A 238 9.33 -9.84 7.61
N GLY A 239 8.96 -8.60 7.25
CA GLY A 239 7.72 -8.28 6.53
C GLY A 239 6.45 -8.37 7.40
N GLN A 240 6.62 -8.41 8.72
CA GLN A 240 5.59 -8.35 9.75
C GLN A 240 5.20 -6.90 10.09
N THR A 241 4.01 -6.72 10.67
CA THR A 241 3.66 -5.47 11.35
C THR A 241 3.69 -5.67 12.87
N LEU A 242 4.15 -4.66 13.62
CA LEU A 242 3.93 -4.54 15.06
C LEU A 242 3.06 -3.30 15.29
N CYS A 243 1.89 -3.47 15.89
CA CYS A 243 0.81 -2.48 15.92
C CYS A 243 0.44 -2.12 17.37
N PRO A 244 0.66 -0.89 17.86
CA PRO A 244 0.24 -0.48 19.20
C PRO A 244 -1.29 -0.45 19.29
N ILE A 245 -1.87 -0.94 20.39
CA ILE A 245 -3.34 -0.92 20.63
C ILE A 245 -3.75 -0.21 21.93
N ASP A 246 -2.79 0.02 22.82
CA ASP A 246 -2.88 0.90 23.98
C ASP A 246 -1.45 1.31 24.37
N ALA A 247 -1.31 2.11 25.43
CA ALA A 247 -0.01 2.62 25.88
C ALA A 247 1.03 1.51 26.17
N GLN A 248 0.55 0.32 26.58
CA GLN A 248 1.38 -0.77 27.11
C GLN A 248 1.33 -2.07 26.27
N THR A 249 0.46 -2.12 25.26
CA THR A 249 0.24 -3.31 24.42
C THR A 249 0.48 -3.04 22.94
N ALA A 250 1.27 -3.89 22.30
CA ALA A 250 1.33 -3.98 20.83
C ALA A 250 1.07 -5.42 20.34
N ILE A 251 0.44 -5.54 19.17
CA ILE A 251 0.16 -6.81 18.51
C ILE A 251 1.07 -6.98 17.30
N LEU A 252 1.86 -8.05 17.31
CA LEU A 252 2.68 -8.49 16.19
C LEU A 252 1.85 -9.36 15.27
N ILE A 253 1.86 -9.09 13.95
CA ILE A 253 1.07 -9.81 12.95
C ILE A 253 1.94 -10.24 11.76
N GLY A 254 1.78 -11.49 11.35
CA GLY A 254 2.34 -12.06 10.13
C GLY A 254 3.86 -12.23 10.15
N GLY A 255 4.46 -12.03 8.98
CA GLY A 255 5.90 -12.19 8.75
C GLY A 255 6.31 -13.54 8.13
N GLN A 256 7.53 -13.56 7.62
CA GLN A 256 8.20 -14.74 7.07
C GLN A 256 9.57 -14.89 7.74
N GLY A 257 9.96 -16.13 8.06
CA GLY A 257 11.25 -16.46 8.64
C GLY A 257 12.15 -17.25 7.71
N ALA A 258 13.14 -17.93 8.30
CA ALA A 258 14.18 -18.65 7.58
C ALA A 258 13.65 -19.65 6.53
N ARG A 259 14.43 -19.84 5.47
CA ARG A 259 14.10 -20.74 4.33
C ARG A 259 12.78 -20.40 3.64
N MET A 260 12.41 -19.11 3.62
CA MET A 260 11.17 -18.57 3.04
C MET A 260 9.88 -19.14 3.66
N GLN A 261 9.94 -19.70 4.88
CA GLN A 261 8.76 -20.24 5.55
C GLN A 261 8.00 -19.12 6.28
N PHE A 262 6.71 -18.98 6.00
CA PHE A 262 5.83 -18.08 6.74
C PHE A 262 5.74 -18.52 8.21
N CYS A 263 5.69 -17.55 9.13
CA CYS A 263 5.70 -17.85 10.57
C CYS A 263 4.50 -18.71 10.96
N LYS A 264 4.76 -19.79 11.71
CA LYS A 264 3.73 -20.70 12.23
C LYS A 264 3.08 -20.20 13.53
N ASP A 265 3.65 -19.14 14.06
CA ASP A 265 3.26 -18.34 15.21
C ASP A 265 2.95 -16.91 14.69
N PRO A 266 1.84 -16.74 13.95
CA PRO A 266 1.60 -15.56 13.14
C PRO A 266 1.10 -14.35 13.94
N MET A 267 0.72 -14.52 15.22
CA MET A 267 0.19 -13.42 16.03
C MET A 267 0.58 -13.50 17.51
N TRP A 268 1.16 -12.41 18.01
CA TRP A 268 1.62 -12.27 19.39
C TRP A 268 1.20 -10.93 20.00
N LYS A 269 0.97 -10.91 21.32
CA LYS A 269 0.85 -9.70 22.13
C LYS A 269 2.17 -9.45 22.84
N LEU A 270 2.71 -8.23 22.70
CA LEU A 270 3.75 -7.66 23.55
C LEU A 270 3.09 -6.92 24.73
N CYS A 271 3.64 -7.09 25.92
CA CYS A 271 3.41 -6.24 27.09
C CYS A 271 4.66 -5.41 27.35
N THR A 272 4.57 -4.08 27.42
CA THR A 272 5.75 -3.22 27.64
C THR A 272 6.09 -2.98 29.11
N GLU A 273 5.23 -3.40 30.06
CA GLU A 273 5.52 -3.29 31.49
C GLU A 273 6.68 -4.21 31.91
N ASP A 274 6.69 -5.44 31.40
CA ASP A 274 7.68 -6.48 31.68
C ASP A 274 8.45 -6.94 30.43
N MET A 275 8.13 -6.37 29.26
CA MET A 275 8.65 -6.75 27.94
C MET A 275 8.35 -8.22 27.56
N SER A 276 7.27 -8.79 28.11
CA SER A 276 6.86 -10.18 27.85
C SER A 276 6.05 -10.35 26.57
N TRP A 277 6.11 -11.56 26.02
CA TRP A 277 5.37 -11.97 24.83
C TRP A 277 4.36 -13.07 25.14
N VAL A 278 3.11 -12.87 24.72
CA VAL A 278 2.00 -13.83 24.89
C VAL A 278 1.45 -14.22 23.52
N THR A 279 1.12 -15.49 23.31
CA THR A 279 0.53 -15.97 22.05
C THR A 279 -0.91 -15.48 21.89
N ALA A 280 -1.14 -14.56 20.96
CA ALA A 280 -2.44 -13.90 20.79
C ALA A 280 -3.42 -14.71 19.90
N GLU A 281 -2.92 -15.66 19.11
CA GLU A 281 -3.74 -16.56 18.27
C GLU A 281 -4.80 -17.33 19.10
N THR A 282 -4.47 -17.70 20.35
CA THR A 282 -5.40 -18.43 21.24
C THR A 282 -6.54 -17.57 21.79
N LEU A 283 -6.40 -16.24 21.75
CA LEU A 283 -7.45 -15.30 22.17
C LEU A 283 -8.45 -15.05 21.04
N ALA A 284 -8.00 -15.13 19.78
CA ALA A 284 -8.72 -14.59 18.64
C ALA A 284 -9.61 -15.62 17.94
N GLN A 285 -10.81 -15.19 17.52
CA GLN A 285 -11.81 -16.05 16.88
C GLN A 285 -12.30 -15.46 15.56
N GLY A 286 -12.74 -16.30 14.62
CA GLY A 286 -13.29 -15.86 13.32
C GLY A 286 -12.29 -15.99 12.16
N PRO A 287 -12.58 -15.40 10.98
CA PRO A 287 -11.71 -15.46 9.81
C PRO A 287 -10.43 -14.64 10.01
N THR A 288 -9.39 -15.29 10.52
CA THR A 288 -8.04 -14.74 10.62
C THR A 288 -7.42 -14.50 9.24
N PRO A 289 -6.61 -13.44 9.05
CA PRO A 289 -5.87 -13.24 7.80
C PRO A 289 -4.82 -14.35 7.61
N GLU A 290 -4.72 -14.89 6.39
CA GLU A 290 -3.63 -15.83 6.06
C GLU A 290 -2.24 -15.27 6.41
N ALA A 291 -1.36 -16.07 7.02
CA ALA A 291 0.03 -15.68 7.29
C ALA A 291 0.76 -15.21 6.02
N ARG A 292 1.28 -13.98 6.05
CA ARG A 292 1.71 -13.17 4.87
C ARG A 292 2.77 -12.13 5.23
N ILE A 293 3.40 -11.53 4.22
CA ILE A 293 4.38 -10.44 4.34
C ILE A 293 3.94 -9.19 3.59
N GLY A 294 4.42 -8.01 4.02
CA GLY A 294 4.13 -6.74 3.37
C GLY A 294 2.66 -6.33 3.44
N HIS A 295 1.92 -6.85 4.42
CA HIS A 295 0.60 -6.33 4.78
C HIS A 295 0.77 -5.10 5.68
N SER A 296 -0.26 -4.28 5.80
CA SER A 296 -0.35 -3.27 6.86
C SER A 296 -1.24 -3.77 7.99
N ALA A 297 -0.91 -3.42 9.24
CA ALA A 297 -1.82 -3.54 10.38
C ALA A 297 -1.85 -2.20 11.14
N VAL A 298 -3.02 -1.56 11.18
CA VAL A 298 -3.19 -0.21 11.77
C VAL A 298 -4.32 -0.24 12.78
N PHE A 299 -4.13 0.42 13.92
CA PHE A 299 -5.10 0.48 15.00
C PHE A 299 -5.90 1.79 14.98
N ASP A 300 -7.21 1.70 15.17
CA ASP A 300 -8.07 2.83 15.47
C ASP A 300 -8.29 2.95 16.99
N PRO A 301 -7.84 4.05 17.64
CA PRO A 301 -8.06 4.28 19.06
C PRO A 301 -9.52 4.56 19.43
N ASP A 302 -10.41 4.94 18.51
CA ASP A 302 -11.80 5.25 18.85
C ASP A 302 -12.68 3.99 18.85
N SER A 303 -12.73 3.23 17.75
CA SER A 303 -13.47 1.96 17.73
C SER A 303 -12.79 0.85 18.55
N LYS A 304 -11.48 0.96 18.81
CA LYS A 304 -10.59 -0.06 19.41
C LYS A 304 -10.46 -1.30 18.52
N ARG A 305 -10.04 -1.10 17.28
CA ARG A 305 -9.94 -2.13 16.23
C ARG A 305 -8.60 -2.10 15.51
N ILE A 306 -8.05 -3.28 15.21
CA ILE A 306 -6.92 -3.40 14.27
C ILE A 306 -7.48 -3.74 12.90
N PHE A 307 -7.06 -2.98 11.89
CA PHE A 307 -7.38 -3.19 10.48
C PHE A 307 -6.14 -3.76 9.79
N VAL A 308 -6.28 -4.93 9.18
CA VAL A 308 -5.23 -5.62 8.41
C VAL A 308 -5.62 -5.64 6.94
N PHE A 309 -4.75 -5.11 6.08
CA PHE A 309 -4.97 -5.02 4.65
C PHE A 309 -3.80 -5.57 3.83
N GLY A 310 -4.14 -6.32 2.78
CA GLY A 310 -3.23 -6.68 1.70
C GLY A 310 -2.04 -7.55 2.13
N GLY A 311 -0.89 -7.37 1.47
CA GLY A 311 0.30 -8.21 1.58
C GLY A 311 0.34 -9.33 0.54
N SER A 312 1.31 -10.25 0.70
CA SER A 312 1.48 -11.40 -0.19
C SER A 312 1.98 -12.67 0.50
N LYS A 313 1.73 -13.82 -0.15
CA LYS A 313 2.08 -15.17 0.30
C LYS A 313 2.24 -16.09 -0.91
N ASN A 314 3.40 -16.72 -1.12
CA ASN A 314 3.60 -17.73 -2.17
C ASN A 314 3.12 -17.32 -3.58
N LYS A 315 3.39 -16.07 -4.02
CA LYS A 315 2.88 -15.47 -5.29
C LYS A 315 1.37 -15.22 -5.37
N LYS A 316 0.61 -15.38 -4.28
CA LYS A 316 -0.71 -14.77 -4.10
C LYS A 316 -0.51 -13.40 -3.44
N TRP A 317 -1.02 -12.34 -4.08
CA TRP A 317 -1.22 -11.05 -3.44
C TRP A 317 -2.65 -10.98 -2.91
N PHE A 318 -2.90 -10.09 -1.96
CA PHE A 318 -4.20 -9.93 -1.32
C PHE A 318 -4.69 -8.48 -1.42
N ASN A 319 -6.02 -8.32 -1.44
CA ASN A 319 -6.77 -7.08 -1.23
C ASN A 319 -7.92 -7.30 -0.23
N ASP A 320 -7.81 -8.31 0.62
CA ASP A 320 -8.76 -8.57 1.71
C ASP A 320 -8.57 -7.54 2.85
N MET A 321 -9.69 -7.21 3.49
CA MET A 321 -9.73 -6.37 4.69
C MET A 321 -10.17 -7.26 5.87
N HIS A 322 -9.30 -7.41 6.87
CA HIS A 322 -9.59 -8.13 8.10
C HIS A 322 -9.57 -7.16 9.29
N ILE A 323 -10.64 -7.13 10.06
CA ILE A 323 -10.79 -6.30 11.26
C ILE A 323 -10.77 -7.18 12.51
N LEU A 324 -9.84 -6.93 13.44
CA LEU A 324 -9.86 -7.49 14.79
C LEU A 324 -10.45 -6.47 15.76
N ASP A 325 -11.60 -6.81 16.36
CA ASP A 325 -12.16 -6.08 17.49
C ASP A 325 -11.40 -6.45 18.78
N THR A 326 -10.66 -5.50 19.35
CA THR A 326 -9.72 -5.79 20.47
C THR A 326 -10.41 -5.95 21.83
N LYS A 327 -11.70 -5.61 21.92
CA LYS A 327 -12.53 -5.81 23.12
C LYS A 327 -13.06 -7.25 23.18
N SER A 328 -13.52 -7.77 22.05
CA SER A 328 -14.11 -9.11 21.93
C SER A 328 -13.13 -10.19 21.42
N TRP A 329 -11.97 -9.77 20.90
CA TRP A 329 -10.99 -10.62 20.20
C TRP A 329 -11.59 -11.40 19.03
N ARG A 330 -12.50 -10.76 18.28
CA ARG A 330 -13.13 -11.37 17.09
C ARG A 330 -12.64 -10.71 15.81
N TRP A 331 -12.07 -11.53 14.94
CA TRP A 331 -11.81 -11.21 13.55
C TRP A 331 -13.11 -11.19 12.75
N THR A 332 -13.20 -10.25 11.82
CA THR A 332 -14.21 -10.18 10.76
C THR A 332 -13.48 -9.91 9.45
N MET A 333 -13.76 -10.68 8.40
CA MET A 333 -13.34 -10.35 7.04
C MET A 333 -14.45 -9.47 6.43
N VAL A 334 -14.08 -8.33 5.85
CA VAL A 334 -15.04 -7.34 5.35
C VAL A 334 -15.20 -7.49 3.84
N GLU A 335 -16.43 -7.74 3.41
CA GLU A 335 -16.84 -7.61 2.01
C GLU A 335 -17.13 -6.13 1.74
N ALA A 336 -16.06 -5.38 1.43
CA ALA A 336 -16.13 -3.95 1.18
C ALA A 336 -16.59 -3.65 -0.26
N GLN A 337 -17.35 -2.56 -0.44
CA GLN A 337 -17.67 -2.06 -1.79
C GLN A 337 -16.52 -1.23 -2.37
N GLY A 338 -16.64 -0.84 -3.64
CA GLY A 338 -15.58 -0.16 -4.38
C GLY A 338 -14.50 -1.13 -4.86
N LYS A 339 -13.38 -0.61 -5.38
CA LYS A 339 -12.28 -1.43 -5.91
C LYS A 339 -10.93 -0.96 -5.39
N VAL A 340 -10.12 -1.91 -4.96
CA VAL A 340 -8.71 -1.73 -4.59
C VAL A 340 -7.92 -2.95 -5.11
N PRO A 341 -6.77 -2.74 -5.79
CA PRO A 341 -5.98 -3.83 -6.34
C PRO A 341 -5.27 -4.65 -5.24
N PRO A 342 -4.84 -5.90 -5.53
CA PRO A 342 -3.97 -6.66 -4.64
C PRO A 342 -2.61 -5.96 -4.46
N LEU A 343 -2.33 -5.50 -3.24
CA LEU A 343 -1.16 -4.68 -2.91
C LEU A 343 -0.35 -5.31 -1.77
N ALA A 344 0.97 -5.25 -1.87
CA ALA A 344 1.90 -5.58 -0.80
C ALA A 344 2.99 -4.51 -0.66
N TYR A 345 3.55 -4.33 0.52
CA TYR A 345 4.54 -3.29 0.84
C TYR A 345 4.07 -1.88 0.46
N HIS A 346 2.76 -1.64 0.46
CA HIS A 346 2.15 -0.33 0.57
C HIS A 346 2.42 0.25 1.96
N SER A 347 2.26 1.57 2.12
CA SER A 347 2.10 2.16 3.44
C SER A 347 0.61 2.30 3.77
N CYS A 348 0.29 2.35 5.08
CA CYS A 348 -1.07 2.60 5.54
C CYS A 348 -1.03 3.52 6.76
N SER A 349 -1.90 4.54 6.78
CA SER A 349 -2.07 5.46 7.91
C SER A 349 -3.54 5.53 8.32
N MET A 350 -3.78 5.71 9.62
CA MET A 350 -5.10 6.06 10.15
C MET A 350 -5.28 7.57 10.12
N PHE A 351 -6.41 8.06 9.61
CA PHE A 351 -6.78 9.46 9.73
C PHE A 351 -8.29 9.60 9.92
N ARG A 352 -8.71 10.14 11.07
CA ARG A 352 -10.13 10.43 11.40
C ARG A 352 -11.09 9.22 11.25
N GLY A 353 -10.57 8.02 11.50
CA GLY A 353 -11.31 6.76 11.38
C GLY A 353 -11.24 6.11 9.99
N GLU A 354 -10.63 6.76 9.00
CA GLU A 354 -10.43 6.22 7.65
C GLU A 354 -8.99 5.69 7.46
N LEU A 355 -8.82 4.65 6.65
CA LEU A 355 -7.51 4.07 6.33
C LEU A 355 -6.99 4.61 4.99
N PHE A 356 -5.86 5.31 5.03
CA PHE A 356 -5.16 5.86 3.88
C PHE A 356 -4.06 4.88 3.44
N VAL A 357 -4.30 4.13 2.35
CA VAL A 357 -3.36 3.14 1.77
C VAL A 357 -2.67 3.71 0.54
N LEU A 358 -1.36 3.92 0.62
CA LEU A 358 -0.56 4.54 -0.45
C LEU A 358 0.40 3.54 -1.10
N GLY A 359 0.39 3.52 -2.44
CA GLY A 359 1.35 2.81 -3.28
C GLY A 359 1.44 1.31 -3.01
N GLY A 360 2.66 0.78 -2.97
CA GLY A 360 2.92 -0.67 -2.85
C GLY A 360 3.18 -1.35 -4.19
N VAL A 361 3.35 -2.67 -4.17
CA VAL A 361 3.57 -3.53 -5.34
C VAL A 361 2.39 -4.47 -5.58
N PHE A 362 1.95 -4.53 -6.83
CA PHE A 362 0.89 -5.40 -7.37
C PHE A 362 1.44 -6.36 -8.43
N PRO A 363 0.85 -7.55 -8.61
CA PRO A 363 1.32 -8.52 -9.61
C PRO A 363 1.00 -8.07 -11.04
N ARG A 364 1.88 -8.36 -12.00
CA ARG A 364 1.62 -8.19 -13.44
C ARG A 364 1.68 -9.53 -14.19
N PRO A 365 1.11 -9.63 -15.41
CA PRO A 365 1.15 -10.85 -16.20
C PRO A 365 2.59 -11.27 -16.54
N ASN A 366 3.01 -12.45 -16.08
CA ASN A 366 4.31 -13.02 -16.42
C ASN A 366 4.47 -13.11 -17.96
N PRO A 367 5.55 -12.57 -18.56
CA PRO A 367 6.88 -12.39 -17.95
C PRO A 367 7.18 -10.98 -17.42
N GLU A 368 6.20 -10.08 -17.32
CA GLU A 368 6.43 -8.75 -16.75
C GLU A 368 6.81 -8.85 -15.26
N PRO A 369 7.74 -8.01 -14.76
CA PRO A 369 7.99 -7.91 -13.32
C PRO A 369 6.78 -7.27 -12.63
N ASP A 370 6.58 -7.58 -11.35
CA ASP A 370 5.55 -6.94 -10.52
C ASP A 370 5.66 -5.39 -10.59
N GLY A 371 4.52 -4.70 -10.52
CA GLY A 371 4.43 -3.25 -10.70
C GLY A 371 4.26 -2.49 -9.40
N CYS A 372 4.94 -1.35 -9.25
CA CYS A 372 4.65 -0.44 -8.14
C CYS A 372 3.50 0.51 -8.49
N SER A 373 2.78 0.98 -7.46
CA SER A 373 1.75 1.99 -7.55
C SER A 373 2.18 3.30 -6.85
N ASP A 374 1.66 4.43 -7.33
CA ASP A 374 1.69 5.76 -6.73
C ASP A 374 0.33 6.15 -6.08
N SER A 375 -0.67 5.29 -6.24
CA SER A 375 -2.06 5.63 -5.99
C SER A 375 -2.40 5.55 -4.50
N LEU A 376 -3.23 6.47 -4.03
CA LEU A 376 -3.84 6.44 -2.71
C LEU A 376 -5.25 5.89 -2.82
N TYR A 377 -5.56 4.93 -1.95
CA TYR A 377 -6.91 4.40 -1.73
C TYR A 377 -7.31 4.72 -0.30
N ILE A 378 -8.56 5.12 -0.08
CA ILE A 378 -9.12 5.33 1.25
C ILE A 378 -10.18 4.25 1.50
N PHE A 379 -10.12 3.62 2.68
CA PHE A 379 -11.18 2.76 3.19
C PHE A 379 -11.93 3.45 4.33
N ASP A 380 -13.22 3.68 4.13
CA ASP A 380 -14.17 4.10 5.18
C ASP A 380 -14.75 2.83 5.83
N PRO A 381 -14.47 2.56 7.13
CA PRO A 381 -14.95 1.37 7.83
C PRO A 381 -16.38 1.51 8.39
N HIS A 382 -16.96 2.71 8.41
CA HIS A 382 -18.36 2.93 8.78
C HIS A 382 -19.30 2.55 7.64
N LEU A 383 -18.92 2.91 6.41
CA LEU A 383 -19.63 2.52 5.18
C LEU A 383 -19.18 1.17 4.63
N SER A 384 -17.98 0.70 5.02
CA SER A 384 -17.29 -0.46 4.45
C SER A 384 -17.05 -0.33 2.94
N ILE A 385 -16.43 0.77 2.52
CA ILE A 385 -16.17 1.07 1.10
C ILE A 385 -14.74 1.52 0.85
N TRP A 386 -14.20 1.17 -0.32
CA TRP A 386 -12.96 1.70 -0.88
C TRP A 386 -13.26 2.77 -1.93
N TYR A 387 -12.58 3.92 -1.82
CA TYR A 387 -12.65 4.97 -2.82
C TYR A 387 -11.28 5.59 -3.09
N GLN A 388 -11.16 6.32 -4.21
CA GLN A 388 -9.99 7.15 -4.48
C GLN A 388 -10.39 8.63 -4.35
N PRO A 389 -9.72 9.41 -3.49
CA PRO A 389 -9.88 10.86 -3.48
C PRO A 389 -9.19 11.45 -4.72
N ILE A 390 -9.67 12.59 -5.22
CA ILE A 390 -8.87 13.38 -6.17
C ILE A 390 -7.76 14.10 -5.42
N ILE A 391 -6.54 13.99 -5.96
CA ILE A 391 -5.31 14.50 -5.36
C ILE A 391 -4.56 15.35 -6.38
N THR A 392 -4.13 16.55 -5.98
CA THR A 392 -3.34 17.49 -6.80
C THR A 392 -1.87 17.52 -6.39
N GLY A 393 -1.09 18.39 -7.03
CA GLY A 393 0.32 18.63 -6.70
C GLY A 393 1.30 17.55 -7.20
N ASP A 394 2.55 17.68 -6.74
CA ASP A 394 3.70 16.88 -7.21
C ASP A 394 3.72 15.50 -6.53
N LYS A 395 3.04 14.52 -7.13
CA LYS A 395 2.92 13.17 -6.56
C LYS A 395 4.25 12.39 -6.56
N PRO A 396 4.49 11.53 -5.56
CA PRO A 396 5.60 10.58 -5.58
C PRO A 396 5.49 9.61 -6.77
N SER A 397 6.61 9.35 -7.45
CA SER A 397 6.72 8.23 -8.41
C SER A 397 6.27 6.90 -7.78
N PRO A 398 5.69 5.95 -8.55
CA PRO A 398 5.25 4.67 -8.03
C PRO A 398 6.30 3.93 -7.20
N ARG A 399 5.91 3.38 -6.04
CA ARG A 399 6.87 2.86 -5.06
C ARG A 399 6.31 1.83 -4.08
N SER A 400 7.12 0.82 -3.78
CA SER A 400 6.89 -0.16 -2.73
C SER A 400 7.92 -0.01 -1.59
N GLY A 401 7.58 -0.49 -0.39
CA GLY A 401 8.50 -0.48 0.76
C GLY A 401 8.93 0.91 1.24
N HIS A 402 8.12 1.94 0.98
CA HIS A 402 8.30 3.30 1.50
C HIS A 402 7.68 3.41 2.90
N SER A 403 8.08 4.42 3.67
CA SER A 403 7.36 4.81 4.88
C SER A 403 6.40 5.96 4.57
N ALA A 404 5.23 5.95 5.21
CA ALA A 404 4.34 7.10 5.27
C ALA A 404 3.84 7.25 6.72
N CYS A 405 3.86 8.46 7.27
CA CYS A 405 3.43 8.73 8.64
C CYS A 405 2.62 10.03 8.74
N VAL A 406 1.56 10.02 9.56
CA VAL A 406 0.74 11.21 9.87
C VAL A 406 1.42 12.03 10.96
N ILE A 407 1.53 13.33 10.75
CA ILE A 407 2.08 14.32 11.69
C ILE A 407 1.10 15.51 11.78
N GLN A 408 0.99 16.10 12.99
CA GLN A 408 0.11 17.24 13.32
C GLN A 408 -1.37 17.07 12.93
N GLU A 409 -1.87 15.83 12.87
CA GLU A 409 -3.20 15.48 12.35
C GLU A 409 -3.54 16.15 11.00
N ARG A 410 -2.53 16.39 10.16
CA ARG A 410 -2.68 17.21 8.96
C ARG A 410 -1.85 16.76 7.76
N TYR A 411 -0.67 16.18 7.99
CA TYR A 411 0.29 15.91 6.92
C TYR A 411 0.69 14.44 6.93
N ILE A 412 0.67 13.78 5.76
CA ILE A 412 1.38 12.50 5.58
C ILE A 412 2.75 12.78 4.95
N TYR A 413 3.81 12.52 5.70
CA TYR A 413 5.19 12.54 5.19
C TYR A 413 5.57 11.18 4.63
N VAL A 414 5.98 11.15 3.35
CA VAL A 414 6.32 9.95 2.58
C VAL A 414 7.81 9.97 2.26
N PHE A 415 8.55 8.93 2.66
CA PHE A 415 10.00 8.84 2.43
C PHE A 415 10.41 7.54 1.72
N GLY A 416 11.25 7.69 0.70
CA GLY A 416 11.98 6.60 0.05
C GLY A 416 11.08 5.56 -0.62
N GLY A 417 11.50 4.30 -0.57
CA GLY A 417 10.85 3.17 -1.25
C GLY A 417 11.64 2.67 -2.47
N TRP A 418 11.04 1.77 -3.22
CA TRP A 418 11.67 1.06 -4.35
C TRP A 418 10.65 0.78 -5.46
N ASP A 419 11.05 1.04 -6.70
CA ASP A 419 10.50 0.43 -7.91
C ASP A 419 11.65 -0.08 -8.77
N THR A 420 11.58 -1.30 -9.30
CA THR A 420 12.78 -2.01 -9.78
C THR A 420 13.40 -1.33 -11.01
N PRO A 421 14.68 -0.90 -10.99
CA PRO A 421 15.73 -1.19 -9.99
C PRO A 421 16.06 -0.03 -9.01
N VAL A 422 15.33 1.08 -9.05
CA VAL A 422 15.62 2.34 -8.34
C VAL A 422 15.08 2.32 -6.90
N CYS A 423 15.97 2.40 -5.91
CA CYS A 423 15.59 2.85 -4.57
C CYS A 423 15.54 4.39 -4.54
N TYR A 424 14.63 4.95 -3.77
CA TYR A 424 14.43 6.39 -3.65
C TYR A 424 14.92 6.95 -2.29
N SER A 425 15.26 8.23 -2.27
CA SER A 425 15.57 9.04 -1.05
C SER A 425 14.86 10.40 -1.08
N ASP A 426 13.81 10.52 -1.90
CA ASP A 426 12.98 11.72 -1.97
C ASP A 426 11.94 11.73 -0.84
N MET A 427 11.46 12.93 -0.55
CA MET A 427 10.50 13.22 0.52
C MET A 427 9.32 13.99 -0.06
N TYR A 428 8.10 13.57 0.26
CA TYR A 428 6.87 14.28 -0.10
C TYR A 428 6.01 14.47 1.14
N MET A 429 5.19 15.51 1.09
CA MET A 429 4.16 15.80 2.08
C MET A 429 2.81 15.83 1.36
N LEU A 430 1.84 15.06 1.83
CA LEU A 430 0.42 15.19 1.45
C LEU A 430 -0.31 15.99 2.52
N ASP A 431 -0.87 17.15 2.14
CA ASP A 431 -1.80 17.88 3.00
C ASP A 431 -3.18 17.20 2.96
N LEU A 432 -3.65 16.71 4.11
CA LEU A 432 -4.92 15.96 4.25
C LEU A 432 -6.18 16.84 4.28
N GLY A 433 -6.04 18.16 4.30
CA GLY A 433 -7.15 19.12 4.22
C GLY A 433 -7.34 19.75 2.85
N LEU A 434 -6.31 19.69 1.99
CA LEU A 434 -6.33 20.11 0.58
C LEU A 434 -6.34 18.91 -0.38
N MET A 435 -5.87 17.74 0.06
CA MET A 435 -5.54 16.58 -0.76
C MET A 435 -4.52 16.94 -1.85
N GLU A 436 -3.43 17.59 -1.45
CA GLU A 436 -2.38 18.08 -2.34
C GLU A 436 -1.01 17.55 -1.90
N PHE A 437 -0.25 16.95 -2.83
CA PHE A 437 1.14 16.57 -2.61
C PHE A 437 2.11 17.74 -2.89
N SER A 438 3.20 17.80 -2.15
CA SER A 438 4.32 18.70 -2.40
C SER A 438 5.66 18.01 -2.15
N VAL A 439 6.66 18.33 -2.97
CA VAL A 439 8.05 17.90 -2.78
C VAL A 439 8.68 18.65 -1.61
N VAL A 440 9.15 17.91 -0.61
CA VAL A 440 9.82 18.48 0.57
C VAL A 440 11.31 18.64 0.27
N LYS A 441 11.84 19.86 0.39
CA LYS A 441 13.23 20.20 0.03
C LYS A 441 14.18 19.99 1.21
N THR A 442 14.39 18.73 1.55
CA THR A 442 15.14 18.35 2.76
C THR A 442 16.60 18.84 2.76
N SER A 443 17.06 19.27 3.93
CA SER A 443 18.43 19.72 4.21
C SER A 443 19.13 18.82 5.24
N GLY A 444 20.34 19.18 5.68
CA GLY A 444 21.10 18.41 6.66
C GLY A 444 21.72 17.12 6.09
N LYS A 445 21.82 16.08 6.93
CA LYS A 445 22.40 14.77 6.58
C LYS A 445 21.31 13.78 6.15
N ALA A 446 20.81 13.92 4.93
CA ALA A 446 19.74 13.06 4.42
C ALA A 446 20.13 11.55 4.35
N PRO A 447 19.18 10.61 4.58
CA PRO A 447 19.42 9.18 4.41
C PRO A 447 19.72 8.83 2.95
N SER A 448 20.60 7.84 2.76
CA SER A 448 20.82 7.23 1.44
C SER A 448 19.56 6.51 0.90
N PRO A 449 19.39 6.36 -0.43
CA PRO A 449 18.20 5.74 -1.02
C PRO A 449 17.92 4.32 -0.51
N ARG A 450 16.68 4.06 -0.10
CA ARG A 450 16.32 2.86 0.65
C ARG A 450 14.85 2.48 0.57
N SER A 451 14.57 1.21 0.84
CA SER A 451 13.23 0.64 1.03
C SER A 451 13.21 -0.34 2.20
N TRP A 452 12.03 -0.70 2.68
CA TRP A 452 11.81 -1.59 3.84
C TRP A 452 12.58 -1.17 5.11
N HIS A 453 12.82 0.14 5.26
CA HIS A 453 13.30 0.77 6.48
C HIS A 453 12.19 0.87 7.51
N GLY A 454 12.57 0.92 8.78
CA GLY A 454 11.65 1.25 9.87
C GLY A 454 11.44 2.75 9.96
N SER A 455 10.25 3.17 10.40
CA SER A 455 9.94 4.57 10.69
C SER A 455 8.95 4.67 11.85
N ALA A 456 9.10 5.69 12.68
CA ALA A 456 8.18 6.00 13.78
C ALA A 456 8.21 7.50 14.12
N VAL A 457 7.08 8.03 14.57
CA VAL A 457 6.94 9.41 15.05
C VAL A 457 7.49 9.51 16.49
N LEU A 458 8.29 10.54 16.76
CA LEU A 458 8.93 10.79 18.07
C LEU A 458 8.27 11.97 18.81
N SER A 459 7.83 13.00 18.08
CA SER A 459 7.12 14.18 18.58
C SER A 459 6.17 14.73 17.50
N GLU A 460 5.44 15.79 17.83
CA GLU A 460 4.63 16.59 16.89
C GLU A 460 5.41 17.18 15.70
N THR A 461 6.75 17.11 15.72
CA THR A 461 7.63 17.73 14.72
C THR A 461 8.74 16.81 14.20
N LYS A 462 9.11 15.76 14.93
CA LYS A 462 10.24 14.88 14.61
C LYS A 462 9.79 13.43 14.39
N PHE A 463 10.27 12.82 13.30
CA PHE A 463 10.11 11.39 13.02
C PHE A 463 11.43 10.73 12.60
N LEU A 464 11.52 9.43 12.81
CA LEU A 464 12.73 8.63 12.64
C LEU A 464 12.67 7.77 11.38
N ILE A 465 13.83 7.56 10.75
CA ILE A 465 14.10 6.53 9.74
C ILE A 465 15.29 5.69 10.23
N HIS A 466 15.16 4.36 10.22
CA HIS A 466 16.24 3.45 10.57
C HIS A 466 16.37 2.28 9.58
N GLY A 467 17.61 1.95 9.24
CA GLY A 467 17.95 0.75 8.48
C GLY A 467 17.28 0.71 7.10
N GLY A 468 16.79 -0.48 6.71
CA GLY A 468 16.24 -0.75 5.38
C GLY A 468 17.26 -1.33 4.40
N TYR A 469 16.97 -1.25 3.11
CA TYR A 469 17.73 -1.87 2.03
C TYR A 469 17.95 -0.90 0.86
N ASN A 470 19.21 -0.70 0.45
CA ASN A 470 19.59 0.28 -0.60
C ASN A 470 19.71 -0.30 -2.02
N GLY A 471 19.02 -1.41 -2.31
CA GLY A 471 19.16 -2.14 -3.57
C GLY A 471 20.41 -3.03 -3.66
N ASN A 472 21.30 -2.97 -2.66
CA ASN A 472 22.46 -3.86 -2.55
C ASN A 472 22.57 -4.50 -1.16
N ASN A 473 22.57 -3.66 -0.11
CA ASN A 473 22.81 -4.06 1.28
C ASN A 473 21.68 -3.60 2.22
N ALA A 474 21.43 -4.38 3.26
CA ALA A 474 20.73 -3.96 4.47
C ALA A 474 21.55 -2.89 5.23
N LEU A 475 20.86 -2.04 5.98
CA LEU A 475 21.42 -0.86 6.63
C LEU A 475 21.11 -0.84 8.14
N SER A 476 21.90 -0.09 8.90
CA SER A 476 21.71 0.20 10.34
C SER A 476 21.95 1.67 10.70
N ASP A 477 22.07 2.55 9.71
CA ASP A 477 22.09 3.99 9.93
C ASP A 477 20.71 4.50 10.39
N THR A 478 20.72 5.56 11.21
CA THR A 478 19.52 6.13 11.83
C THR A 478 19.51 7.63 11.61
N PHE A 479 18.35 8.17 11.27
CA PHE A 479 18.15 9.59 11.03
C PHE A 479 16.85 10.06 11.66
N ILE A 480 16.82 11.32 12.08
CA ILE A 480 15.60 12.03 12.44
C ILE A 480 15.38 13.14 11.43
N PHE A 481 14.15 13.26 10.93
CA PHE A 481 13.68 14.43 10.19
C PHE A 481 12.91 15.34 11.14
N ASP A 482 13.14 16.64 11.01
CA ASP A 482 12.41 17.70 11.70
C ASP A 482 11.61 18.52 10.69
N ILE A 483 10.27 18.53 10.82
CA ILE A 483 9.36 19.17 9.86
C ILE A 483 9.25 20.70 10.05
N GLU A 484 9.76 21.28 11.14
CA GLU A 484 9.79 22.74 11.32
C GLU A 484 10.98 23.38 10.58
N THR A 485 12.01 22.57 10.29
CA THR A 485 13.28 23.00 9.68
C THR A 485 13.59 22.35 8.33
N ASP A 486 12.72 21.44 7.88
CA ASP A 486 12.94 20.55 6.73
C ASP A 486 14.34 19.91 6.74
N SER A 487 14.82 19.43 7.88
CA SER A 487 16.23 19.01 8.05
C SER A 487 16.40 17.61 8.64
N TRP A 488 17.46 16.93 8.22
CA TRP A 488 17.85 15.60 8.70
C TRP A 488 19.07 15.66 9.63
N THR A 489 18.96 15.06 10.82
CA THR A 489 20.11 14.75 11.69
C THR A 489 20.39 13.24 11.67
N GLU A 490 21.65 12.87 11.41
CA GLU A 490 22.15 11.48 11.46
C GLU A 490 22.58 11.12 12.89
N LEU A 491 21.99 10.07 13.47
CA LEU A 491 22.31 9.57 14.80
C LEU A 491 23.21 8.33 14.78
N LYS A 492 24.02 8.18 15.83
CA LYS A 492 24.87 7.00 16.07
C LYS A 492 24.38 6.28 17.31
N LEU A 493 23.70 5.15 17.09
CA LEU A 493 23.04 4.34 18.12
C LEU A 493 23.70 2.95 18.15
N PRO A 494 24.70 2.69 19.01
CA PRO A 494 25.39 1.40 19.09
C PRO A 494 24.44 0.20 19.29
N GLN A 495 23.33 0.42 20.01
CA GLN A 495 22.28 -0.55 20.27
C GLN A 495 21.47 -0.93 19.00
N LEU A 496 21.41 -0.07 17.98
CA LEU A 496 20.79 -0.36 16.68
C LEU A 496 21.84 -0.62 15.58
N SER A 497 23.02 -1.11 15.92
CA SER A 497 24.12 -1.32 14.96
C SER A 497 23.93 -2.48 13.96
N VAL A 498 23.03 -3.43 14.23
CA VAL A 498 22.78 -4.62 13.39
C VAL A 498 21.97 -4.27 12.13
N PRO A 499 22.53 -4.43 10.90
CA PRO A 499 21.83 -4.08 9.67
C PRO A 499 20.58 -4.93 9.42
N ARG A 500 19.44 -4.28 9.13
CA ARG A 500 18.15 -4.98 8.99
C ARG A 500 17.17 -4.26 8.07
N ALA A 501 16.42 -5.05 7.29
CA ALA A 501 15.32 -4.62 6.43
C ALA A 501 14.03 -5.39 6.75
N GLY A 502 12.87 -4.77 6.51
CA GLY A 502 11.55 -5.35 6.78
C GLY A 502 11.29 -5.62 8.27
N HIS A 503 11.93 -4.84 9.14
CA HIS A 503 11.71 -4.82 10.58
C HIS A 503 10.56 -3.86 10.92
N SER A 504 9.97 -4.00 12.11
CA SER A 504 8.95 -3.06 12.61
C SER A 504 9.59 -2.10 13.60
N ILE A 505 9.20 -0.82 13.55
CA ILE A 505 9.54 0.18 14.58
C ILE A 505 8.26 0.87 15.02
N ILE A 506 8.10 1.05 16.33
CA ILE A 506 7.01 1.81 16.95
C ILE A 506 7.54 2.64 18.12
N THR A 507 6.81 3.68 18.50
CA THR A 507 6.98 4.35 19.79
C THR A 507 5.85 3.92 20.74
N MET A 508 6.19 3.65 22.00
CA MET A 508 5.27 3.21 23.05
C MET A 508 5.67 3.80 24.40
N GLU A 509 4.79 3.70 25.39
CA GLU A 509 5.11 3.98 26.78
C GLU A 509 5.73 2.74 27.46
N THR A 510 6.73 2.96 28.31
CA THR A 510 7.33 1.95 29.18
C THR A 510 7.44 2.48 30.61
N PRO A 511 7.38 1.61 31.64
CA PRO A 511 7.85 1.96 32.97
C PRO A 511 9.34 2.28 32.93
N ALA A 512 9.74 3.43 33.48
CA ALA A 512 11.14 3.70 33.74
C ALA A 512 11.67 2.62 34.69
N ARG A 513 12.68 1.86 34.24
CA ARG A 513 13.43 0.98 35.14
C ARG A 513 14.02 1.83 36.25
N ARG A 514 13.81 1.40 37.50
CA ARG A 514 14.62 1.86 38.63
C ARG A 514 15.99 1.23 38.43
N ASP A 515 17.00 2.05 38.13
CA ASP A 515 18.39 1.61 38.33
C ASP A 515 18.58 1.32 39.82
N HIS A 516 19.29 0.23 40.15
CA HIS A 516 19.50 -0.20 41.52
C HIS A 516 20.61 0.62 42.21
N SER A 517 20.35 1.91 42.38
CA SER A 517 21.15 2.83 43.19
C SER A 517 20.24 3.85 43.88
N GLU A 518 20.23 3.76 45.21
CA GLU A 518 19.74 4.76 46.19
C GLU A 518 18.21 4.78 46.49
N ASP A 519 17.95 4.60 47.79
CA ASP A 519 16.79 4.93 48.64
C ASP A 519 15.37 4.36 48.36
N GLU A 520 15.03 3.30 49.12
CA GLU A 520 13.67 2.81 49.34
C GLU A 520 12.84 3.71 50.29
N GLU A 521 12.53 4.96 49.95
CA GLU A 521 11.52 5.72 50.75
C GLU A 521 10.67 6.74 49.99
N SER A 522 9.98 6.31 48.93
CA SER A 522 8.69 6.94 48.54
C SER A 522 7.74 6.02 47.77
N MET A 523 6.43 6.13 48.06
CA MET A 523 5.36 5.66 47.18
C MET A 523 5.04 6.71 46.10
N SER A 524 6.07 7.17 45.38
CA SER A 524 5.90 8.06 44.23
C SER A 524 5.47 7.29 42.99
N SER A 525 4.82 7.97 42.05
CA SER A 525 4.36 7.43 40.77
C SER A 525 5.47 6.73 39.99
N VAL A 526 5.15 5.61 39.35
CA VAL A 526 6.00 5.01 38.31
C VAL A 526 6.21 6.06 37.22
N SER A 527 7.46 6.48 37.02
CA SER A 527 7.81 7.36 35.90
C SER A 527 7.58 6.60 34.61
N ILE A 528 6.78 7.16 33.71
CA ILE A 528 6.59 6.62 32.36
C ILE A 528 7.61 7.33 31.44
N ARG A 529 8.21 6.59 30.51
CA ARG A 529 9.08 7.13 29.44
C ARG A 529 8.56 6.66 28.09
N ARG A 530 8.81 7.44 27.03
CA ARG A 530 8.53 6.97 25.67
C ARG A 530 9.73 6.19 25.16
N THR A 531 9.46 5.09 24.48
CA THR A 531 10.48 4.14 24.05
C THR A 531 10.25 3.76 22.60
N LEU A 532 11.30 3.90 21.80
CA LEU A 532 11.38 3.36 20.45
C LEU A 532 11.63 1.85 20.57
N LEU A 533 10.73 1.04 20.03
CA LEU A 533 10.82 -0.41 20.02
C LEU A 533 11.07 -0.90 18.59
N VAL A 534 12.18 -1.60 18.38
CA VAL A 534 12.61 -2.16 17.10
C VAL A 534 12.51 -3.69 17.19
N PHE A 535 11.71 -4.30 16.32
CA PHE A 535 11.52 -5.75 16.29
C PHE A 535 11.84 -6.37 14.92
N GLY A 536 12.67 -7.42 14.95
CA GLY A 536 12.86 -8.36 13.84
C GLY A 536 13.50 -7.76 12.59
N GLY A 537 12.98 -8.13 11.42
CA GLY A 537 13.60 -7.93 10.11
C GLY A 537 14.61 -9.02 9.74
N GLY A 538 15.31 -8.82 8.63
CA GLY A 538 16.38 -9.71 8.18
C GLY A 538 17.50 -8.97 7.45
N ASP A 539 18.57 -9.70 7.16
CA ASP A 539 19.79 -9.19 6.52
C ASP A 539 20.05 -9.79 5.12
N ASN A 540 21.20 -9.46 4.53
CA ASN A 540 21.66 -9.97 3.23
C ASN A 540 22.08 -11.44 3.24
N GLU A 541 22.36 -12.03 4.39
CA GLU A 541 22.82 -13.42 4.52
C GLU A 541 21.62 -14.38 4.63
N GLY A 542 20.42 -13.85 4.85
CA GLY A 542 19.19 -14.60 5.06
C GLY A 542 18.94 -14.95 6.52
N ASN A 543 19.61 -14.27 7.45
CA ASN A 543 19.25 -14.30 8.87
C ASN A 543 17.96 -13.49 9.07
N PHE A 544 17.12 -13.95 10.00
CA PHE A 544 15.90 -13.25 10.41
C PHE A 544 15.89 -13.11 11.92
N PHE A 545 15.77 -11.87 12.38
CA PHE A 545 15.95 -11.53 13.79
C PHE A 545 14.65 -11.67 14.58
N SER A 546 14.79 -11.95 15.87
CA SER A 546 13.69 -12.05 16.87
C SER A 546 13.96 -11.20 18.11
N ASP A 547 14.96 -10.32 18.05
CA ASP A 547 15.23 -9.37 19.12
C ASP A 547 14.16 -8.27 19.16
N LEU A 548 13.92 -7.78 20.35
CA LEU A 548 13.15 -6.57 20.63
C LEU A 548 14.13 -5.58 21.28
N THR A 549 14.66 -4.66 20.48
CA THR A 549 15.61 -3.64 20.97
C THR A 549 14.86 -2.36 21.32
N SER A 550 15.18 -1.78 22.47
CA SER A 550 14.54 -0.57 23.02
C SER A 550 15.51 0.63 23.09
N VAL A 551 15.03 1.83 22.77
CA VAL A 551 15.78 3.10 22.94
C VAL A 551 14.87 4.16 23.56
N SER A 552 15.36 4.99 24.48
CA SER A 552 14.57 6.12 25.01
C SER A 552 14.28 7.14 23.91
N VAL A 553 13.03 7.60 23.78
CA VAL A 553 12.69 8.63 22.78
C VAL A 553 13.28 9.97 23.16
N GLU A 554 13.31 10.29 24.46
CA GLU A 554 13.92 11.51 24.97
C GLU A 554 15.44 11.58 24.65
N GLU A 555 16.20 10.48 24.82
CA GLU A 555 17.63 10.41 24.41
C GLU A 555 17.84 10.59 22.89
N LEU A 556 16.87 10.18 22.06
CA LEU A 556 16.90 10.38 20.61
C LEU A 556 16.64 11.84 20.22
N LEU A 557 15.80 12.55 20.98
CA LEU A 557 15.46 13.95 20.75
C LEU A 557 16.54 14.90 21.27
N ASP A 558 17.17 14.60 22.42
CA ASP A 558 18.29 15.36 22.98
C ASP A 558 19.58 15.26 22.13
N ALA A 559 19.69 14.23 21.29
CA ALA A 559 20.84 13.99 20.42
C ALA A 559 20.72 14.58 19.00
N ALA A 560 19.59 15.22 18.63
CA ALA A 560 19.18 15.44 17.23
C ALA A 560 18.80 16.88 16.84
#